data_AF-A0A418YF13-F1
#
_entry.id   AF-A0A418YF13-F1
#
_cell.length_a   1.000
_cell.length_b   1.000
_cell.length_c   1.000
_cell.angle_alpha   90.00
_cell.angle_beta   90.00
_cell.angle_gamma   90.00
#
_symmetry.space_group_name_H-M   'P 1'
#
loop_
_entity.id
_entity.type
_entity.pdbx_description
1 polymer ?
#
loop_
_entity_poly.entity_id
_entity_poly.type
_entity_poly.pdbx_seq_one_letter_code
_entity_poly.pdbx_strand_id
1 'polypeptide(L)'
;MRKSDKKLDNELRGSLTRLCENELERIAGFQWVTHTVHYPNVSASLRIICVFDNNESLALFVSSKEQSVIESRILKVLADLNVKLKSVPKQLVFDSEENCARFNDGNWAERLS
;
A
#
# COMPACT_ATOMS: atom_id res chain seq x y z
N MET A 1 -19.28 13.17 -4.21
CA MET A 1 -18.92 11.80 -4.61
C MET A 1 -19.77 11.42 -5.82
N ARG A 2 -19.18 11.18 -6.99
CA ARG A 2 -19.89 10.71 -8.19
C ARG A 2 -20.06 9.19 -8.10
N LYS A 3 -21.07 8.63 -8.78
CA LYS A 3 -21.34 7.18 -8.79
C LYS A 3 -20.12 6.35 -9.25
N SER A 4 -19.29 6.91 -10.14
CA SER A 4 -18.07 6.27 -10.64
C SER A 4 -16.97 6.15 -9.58
N ASP A 5 -16.82 7.16 -8.70
CA ASP A 5 -15.79 7.15 -7.66
C ASP A 5 -16.05 6.05 -6.63
N LYS A 6 -17.33 5.88 -6.26
CA LYS A 6 -17.75 4.88 -5.27
C LYS A 6 -17.59 3.44 -5.78
N LYS A 7 -17.78 3.24 -7.09
CA LYS A 7 -17.55 1.93 -7.71
C LYS A 7 -16.07 1.61 -7.76
N LEU A 8 -15.25 2.57 -8.20
CA LEU A 8 -13.80 2.44 -8.25
C LEU A 8 -13.23 2.12 -6.87
N ASP A 9 -13.66 2.83 -5.83
CA ASP A 9 -13.24 2.58 -4.45
C ASP A 9 -13.49 1.14 -4.00
N ASN A 10 -14.70 0.65 -4.27
CA ASN A 10 -15.11 -0.68 -3.85
C ASN A 10 -14.30 -1.78 -4.56
N GLU A 11 -14.02 -1.58 -5.86
CA GLU A 11 -13.17 -2.48 -6.64
C GLU A 11 -11.68 -2.38 -6.24
N LEU A 12 -11.20 -1.17 -5.94
CA LEU A 12 -9.85 -0.91 -5.44
C LEU A 12 -9.61 -1.64 -4.12
N ARG A 13 -10.52 -1.46 -3.16
CA ARG A 13 -10.48 -2.12 -1.86
C ARG A 13 -10.50 -3.64 -2.03
N GLY A 14 -11.43 -4.18 -2.83
CA GLY A 14 -11.50 -5.63 -3.06
C GLY A 14 -10.22 -6.19 -3.70
N SER A 15 -9.64 -5.47 -4.65
CA SER A 15 -8.41 -5.91 -5.34
C SER A 15 -7.16 -5.78 -4.47
N LEU A 16 -7.04 -4.71 -3.69
CA LEU A 16 -5.98 -4.53 -2.69
C LEU A 16 -6.08 -5.59 -1.59
N THR A 17 -7.28 -5.90 -1.10
CA THR A 17 -7.49 -6.96 -0.10
C THR A 17 -7.03 -8.31 -0.63
N ARG A 18 -7.42 -8.70 -1.85
CA ARG A 18 -6.94 -9.95 -2.46
C ARG A 18 -5.43 -9.97 -2.67
N LEU A 19 -4.85 -8.85 -3.09
CA LEU A 19 -3.39 -8.72 -3.24
C LEU A 19 -2.70 -8.86 -1.88
N CYS A 20 -3.32 -8.32 -0.83
CA CYS A 20 -2.86 -8.45 0.54
C CYS A 20 -2.83 -9.91 0.99
N GLU A 21 -3.98 -10.60 0.95
CA GLU A 21 -4.10 -12.00 1.36
C GLU A 21 -3.22 -12.93 0.51
N ASN A 22 -3.03 -12.61 -0.78
CA ASN A 22 -2.37 -13.54 -1.68
C ASN A 22 -0.85 -13.33 -1.78
N GLU A 23 -0.36 -12.10 -1.73
CA GLU A 23 1.06 -11.78 -1.90
C GLU A 23 1.65 -11.20 -0.61
N LEU A 24 1.01 -10.19 0.01
CA LEU A 24 1.59 -9.51 1.18
C LEU A 24 1.63 -10.44 2.42
N GLU A 25 0.61 -11.26 2.61
CA GLU A 25 0.53 -12.25 3.70
C GLU A 25 1.60 -13.34 3.60
N ARG A 26 2.19 -13.55 2.41
CA ARG A 26 3.32 -14.48 2.22
C ARG A 26 4.66 -13.88 2.65
N ILE A 27 4.73 -12.56 2.80
CA ILE A 27 5.98 -11.88 3.13
C ILE A 27 6.25 -12.05 4.62
N ALA A 28 7.45 -12.51 4.94
CA ALA A 28 7.86 -12.70 6.33
C ALA A 28 7.90 -11.35 7.08
N GLY A 29 7.08 -11.24 8.11
CA GLY A 29 6.98 -10.03 8.94
C GLY A 29 6.10 -8.94 8.35
N PHE A 30 5.27 -9.21 7.34
CA PHE A 30 4.19 -8.30 6.99
C PHE A 30 3.09 -8.33 8.05
N GLN A 31 2.59 -7.15 8.45
CA GLN A 31 1.56 -6.99 9.48
C GLN A 31 0.21 -6.62 8.84
N TRP A 32 0.17 -5.48 8.13
CA TRP A 32 -1.05 -5.00 7.48
C TRP A 32 -0.74 -3.97 6.40
N VAL A 33 -1.70 -3.75 5.51
CA VAL A 33 -1.63 -2.70 4.48
C VAL A 33 -2.83 -1.78 4.63
N THR A 34 -2.57 -0.48 4.56
CA THR A 34 -3.62 0.53 4.44
C THR A 34 -3.46 1.29 3.14
N HIS A 35 -4.55 1.89 2.66
CA HIS A 35 -4.51 2.78 1.52
C HIS A 35 -5.27 4.06 1.85
N THR A 36 -4.70 5.18 1.43
CA THR A 36 -5.32 6.49 1.49
C THR A 36 -5.53 7.00 0.08
N VAL A 37 -6.75 7.39 -0.24
CA VAL A 37 -7.10 7.82 -1.59
C VAL A 37 -7.91 9.10 -1.55
N HIS A 38 -7.47 10.12 -2.28
CA HIS A 38 -8.31 11.29 -2.53
C HIS A 38 -9.05 11.11 -3.85
N TYR A 39 -10.35 10.84 -3.76
CA TYR A 39 -11.27 10.75 -4.91
C TYR A 39 -11.19 11.89 -5.93
N PRO A 40 -11.01 13.18 -5.57
CA PRO A 40 -10.88 14.22 -6.59
C PRO A 40 -9.68 14.01 -7.52
N ASN A 41 -8.64 13.27 -7.10
CA ASN A 41 -7.46 12.95 -7.92
C ASN A 41 -6.88 11.57 -7.57
N VAL A 42 -7.67 10.51 -7.77
CA VAL A 42 -7.32 9.12 -7.44
C VAL A 42 -5.93 8.72 -7.97
N SER A 43 -5.64 9.02 -9.23
CA SER A 43 -4.39 8.63 -9.91
C SER A 43 -3.13 9.29 -9.35
N ALA A 44 -3.26 10.48 -8.74
CA ALA A 44 -2.13 11.23 -8.17
C ALA A 44 -2.07 11.19 -6.64
N SER A 45 -3.21 10.92 -5.98
CA SER A 45 -3.35 10.97 -4.52
C SER A 45 -3.65 9.62 -3.87
N LEU A 46 -3.65 8.53 -4.64
CA LEU A 46 -3.62 7.19 -4.05
C LEU A 46 -2.27 6.96 -3.40
N ARG A 47 -2.28 6.59 -2.13
CA ARG A 47 -1.13 6.16 -1.35
C ARG A 47 -1.44 4.81 -0.73
N ILE A 48 -0.50 3.90 -0.80
CA ILE A 48 -0.59 2.56 -0.22
C ILE A 48 0.57 2.47 0.76
N ILE A 49 0.27 2.14 2.01
CA ILE A 49 1.24 2.01 3.08
C ILE A 49 1.21 0.57 3.57
N CYS A 50 2.29 -0.17 3.32
CA CYS A 50 2.46 -1.52 3.82
C CYS A 50 3.30 -1.47 5.09
N VAL A 51 2.77 -2.03 6.17
CA VAL A 51 3.39 -2.06 7.48
C VAL A 51 3.93 -3.46 7.76
N PHE A 52 5.18 -3.50 8.19
CA PHE A 52 5.90 -4.69 8.62
C PHE A 52 6.07 -4.70 10.13
N ASP A 53 6.35 -5.86 10.70
CA ASP A 53 6.62 -6.08 12.12
C ASP A 53 7.94 -5.39 12.51
N ASN A 54 9.05 -5.75 11.84
CA ASN A 54 10.39 -5.25 12.15
C ASN A 54 11.07 -4.60 10.93
N ASN A 55 12.08 -3.78 11.19
CA ASN A 55 12.85 -3.15 10.12
C ASN A 55 13.69 -4.16 9.32
N GLU A 56 14.12 -5.28 9.91
CA GLU A 56 14.83 -6.35 9.18
C GLU A 56 13.96 -6.98 8.09
N SER A 57 12.71 -7.35 8.42
CA SER A 57 11.74 -7.87 7.44
C SER A 57 11.51 -6.89 6.30
N LEU A 58 11.37 -5.61 6.63
CA LEU A 58 11.25 -4.54 5.62
C LEU A 58 12.51 -4.42 4.75
N ALA A 59 13.71 -4.46 5.33
CA ALA A 59 14.96 -4.37 4.60
C ALA A 59 15.18 -5.58 3.67
N LEU A 60 14.80 -6.78 4.14
CA LEU A 60 14.81 -8.01 3.34
C LEU A 60 13.82 -7.93 2.19
N PHE A 61 12.61 -7.42 2.45
CA PHE A 61 11.58 -7.24 1.42
C PHE A 61 12.01 -6.23 0.35
N VAL A 62 12.55 -5.08 0.76
CA VAL A 62 13.07 -4.03 -0.14
C VAL A 62 14.29 -4.52 -0.93
N SER A 63 15.16 -5.32 -0.31
CA SER A 63 16.31 -5.92 -1.03
C SER A 63 15.92 -7.12 -1.90
N SER A 64 14.75 -7.71 -1.65
CA SER A 64 14.26 -8.88 -2.39
C SER A 64 13.46 -8.49 -3.63
N LYS A 65 13.23 -9.47 -4.50
CA LYS A 65 12.37 -9.28 -5.70
C LYS A 65 10.90 -9.07 -5.34
N GLU A 66 10.52 -9.31 -4.10
CA GLU A 66 9.15 -9.15 -3.59
C GLU A 66 8.65 -7.72 -3.75
N GLN A 67 9.50 -6.71 -3.51
CA GLN A 67 9.14 -5.31 -3.74
C GLN A 67 8.66 -5.09 -5.18
N SER A 68 9.47 -5.49 -6.17
CA SER A 68 9.12 -5.34 -7.59
C SER A 68 7.89 -6.17 -8.00
N VAL A 69 7.68 -7.34 -7.38
CA VAL A 69 6.51 -8.17 -7.60
C VAL A 69 5.25 -7.46 -7.08
N ILE A 70 5.26 -7.01 -5.82
CA ILE A 70 4.16 -6.27 -5.21
C ILE A 70 3.85 -4.99 -6.00
N GLU A 71 4.88 -4.21 -6.35
CA GLU A 71 4.74 -3.02 -7.18
C GLU A 71 4.06 -3.33 -8.52
N SER A 72 4.51 -4.40 -9.20
CA SER A 72 3.93 -4.82 -10.48
C SER A 72 2.50 -5.32 -10.33
N ARG A 73 2.17 -6.01 -9.24
CA ARG A 73 0.82 -6.48 -8.93
C ARG A 73 -0.12 -5.31 -8.68
N ILE A 74 0.30 -4.35 -7.86
CA ILE A 74 -0.46 -3.14 -7.55
C ILE A 74 -0.69 -2.35 -8.84
N LEU A 75 0.35 -2.15 -9.65
CA LEU A 75 0.24 -1.53 -10.96
C LEU A 75 -0.77 -2.23 -11.87
N LYS A 76 -0.76 -3.56 -11.89
CA LYS A 76 -1.66 -4.35 -12.74
C LYS A 76 -3.11 -4.25 -12.28
N VAL A 77 -3.35 -4.34 -10.96
CA VAL A 77 -4.67 -4.11 -10.35
C VAL A 77 -5.17 -2.71 -10.68
N LEU A 78 -4.33 -1.69 -10.52
CA LEU A 78 -4.72 -0.31 -10.79
C LEU A 78 -4.99 -0.07 -12.27
N ALA A 79 -4.18 -0.66 -13.15
CA ALA A 79 -4.40 -0.59 -14.59
C ALA A 79 -5.73 -1.22 -15.02
N ASP A 80 -6.11 -2.36 -14.41
CA ASP A 80 -7.42 -3.01 -14.63
C ASP A 80 -8.59 -2.09 -14.25
N LEU A 81 -8.42 -1.36 -13.14
CA LEU A 81 -9.35 -0.36 -12.63
C LEU A 81 -9.33 0.97 -13.40
N ASN A 82 -8.58 1.07 -14.50
CA ASN A 82 -8.32 2.31 -15.24
C ASN A 82 -7.64 3.42 -14.41
N VAL A 83 -7.00 3.06 -13.31
CA VAL A 83 -6.21 3.95 -12.45
C VAL A 83 -4.75 3.90 -12.88
N LYS A 84 -4.26 5.02 -13.41
CA LYS A 84 -2.84 5.17 -13.75
C LYS A 84 -2.10 5.86 -12.60
N LEU A 85 -1.26 5.11 -11.89
CA LEU A 85 -0.31 5.71 -10.94
C LEU A 85 0.66 6.61 -11.70
N LYS A 86 0.85 7.85 -11.23
CA LYS A 86 1.89 8.73 -11.76
C LYS A 86 3.28 8.32 -11.28
N SER A 87 3.39 7.81 -10.05
CA SER A 87 4.68 7.41 -9.48
C SER A 87 4.48 6.35 -8.41
N VAL A 88 4.71 5.09 -8.76
CA VAL A 88 4.67 3.97 -7.82
C VAL A 88 5.53 4.20 -6.58
N PRO A 89 6.82 4.58 -6.66
CA PRO A 89 7.64 4.73 -5.45
C PRO A 89 7.24 5.93 -4.56
N LYS A 90 6.42 6.86 -5.06
CA LYS A 90 5.86 7.96 -4.23
C LYS A 90 4.52 7.58 -3.62
N GLN A 91 3.81 6.68 -4.27
CA GLN A 91 2.46 6.26 -3.89
C GLN A 91 2.50 5.00 -3.03
N LEU A 92 3.47 4.11 -3.22
CA LEU A 92 3.70 2.94 -2.39
C LEU A 92 4.81 3.23 -1.38
N VAL A 93 4.43 3.18 -0.11
CA VAL A 93 5.31 3.42 1.03
C VAL A 93 5.39 2.12 1.82
N PHE A 94 6.59 1.74 2.20
CA PHE A 94 6.84 0.60 3.06
C PHE A 94 7.33 1.14 4.40
N ASP A 95 6.73 0.65 5.47
CA ASP A 95 7.01 1.10 6.82
C ASP A 95 6.96 -0.07 7.80
N SER A 96 7.39 0.12 9.04
CA SER A 96 7.37 -0.94 10.04
C SER A 96 6.88 -0.44 11.40
N GLU A 97 6.26 -1.33 12.17
CA GLU A 97 5.83 -1.05 13.54
C GLU A 97 7.00 -0.67 14.41
N GLU A 98 8.15 -1.35 14.28
CA GLU A 98 9.37 -0.95 14.98
C GLU A 98 9.77 0.51 14.67
N ASN A 99 9.66 0.94 13.41
CA ASN A 99 10.00 2.30 12.99
C ASN A 99 8.96 3.32 13.50
N CYS A 100 7.67 2.98 13.46
CA CYS A 100 6.62 3.82 14.02
C CYS A 100 6.72 3.92 15.56
N ALA A 101 6.99 2.82 16.24
CA ALA A 101 7.25 2.77 17.68
C ALA A 101 8.45 3.65 18.05
N ARG A 102 9.52 3.60 17.26
CA ARG A 102 10.77 4.32 17.55
C ARG A 102 10.73 5.81 17.23
N PHE A 103 10.07 6.20 16.15
CA PHE A 103 10.04 7.61 15.69
C PHE A 103 8.77 8.36 16.11
N ASN A 104 7.69 7.64 16.37
CA ASN A 104 6.36 8.23 16.56
C ASN A 104 5.61 7.62 17.75
N ASP A 105 6.28 6.90 18.65
CA ASP A 105 5.69 6.25 19.83
C ASP A 105 4.56 5.26 19.47
N GLY A 106 4.59 4.70 18.25
CA GLY A 106 3.56 3.80 17.74
C GLY A 106 2.31 4.52 17.23
N ASN A 107 2.35 5.85 17.16
CA ASN A 107 1.23 6.67 16.73
C ASN A 107 1.12 6.74 15.19
N TRP A 108 0.48 5.72 14.62
CA TRP A 108 0.18 5.67 13.19
C TRP A 108 -0.68 6.84 12.72
N ALA A 109 -1.51 7.41 13.60
CA ALA A 109 -2.32 8.57 13.24
C ALA A 109 -1.45 9.76 12.84
N GLU A 110 -0.41 10.08 13.62
CA GLU A 110 0.53 11.17 13.31
C GLU A 110 1.41 10.84 12.09
N ARG A 111 1.79 9.57 11.91
CA ARG A 111 2.60 9.14 10.77
C ARG A 111 1.85 9.16 9.44
N LEU A 112 0.54 8.96 9.47
CA LEU A 112 -0.35 8.94 8.30
C LEU A 112 -1.12 10.25 8.09
N SER A 113 -0.99 11.23 8.99
CA SER A 113 -1.70 12.53 8.94
C SER A 113 -1.13 13.53 7.94
#